data_AF-A0A1I0EUK2-F1
#
_entry.id   AF-A0A1I0EUK2-F1
#
_cell.length_a   1.000
_cell.length_b   1.000
_cell.length_c   1.000
_cell.angle_alpha   90.00
_cell.angle_beta   90.00
_cell.angle_gamma   90.00
#
_symmetry.space_group_name_H-M   'P 1'
#
loop_
_entity.id
_entity.type
_entity.pdbx_description
1 polymer ?
#
loop_
_entity_poly.entity_id
_entity_poly.type
_entity_poly.pdbx_seq_one_letter_code
_entity_poly.pdbx_strand_id
1 'polypeptide(L)'
;MSKIAFEEKTIIIQATVDQVISTGTIFKLHKITDILEQNVDTSFQPSEIHSLIRSYASMDTSSIKTFEIEGSNKMIGGSYYFIPNKESIKNVSIQLNRELGS
;
A
#
# COMPACT_ATOMS: atom_id res chain seq x y z
N MET A 1 -9.57 4.42 14.41
CA MET A 1 -8.09 4.41 14.30
C MET A 1 -7.57 5.81 14.64
N SER A 2 -6.42 5.96 15.30
CA SER A 2 -5.80 7.28 15.54
C SER A 2 -4.96 7.70 14.33
N LYS A 3 -4.82 9.02 14.10
CA LYS A 3 -4.03 9.58 12.99
C LYS A 3 -2.57 9.12 12.99
N ILE A 4 -1.96 9.03 14.18
CA ILE A 4 -0.57 8.57 14.37
C ILE A 4 -0.38 7.13 13.86
N ALA A 5 -1.30 6.23 14.20
CA ALA A 5 -1.22 4.83 13.76
C ALA A 5 -1.42 4.66 12.23
N PHE A 6 -2.03 5.63 11.57
CA PHE A 6 -2.12 5.66 10.12
C PHE A 6 -0.80 6.14 9.49
N GLU A 7 -0.24 7.23 10.00
CA GLU A 7 1.05 7.78 9.56
C GLU A 7 2.20 6.76 9.73
N GLU A 8 2.25 6.04 10.86
CA GLU A 8 3.23 4.97 11.10
C GLU A 8 3.16 3.85 10.05
N LYS A 9 1.94 3.40 9.69
CA LYS A 9 1.75 2.37 8.66
C LYS A 9 2.24 2.85 7.29
N THR A 10 1.96 4.10 6.93
CA THR A 10 2.42 4.68 5.67
C THR A 10 3.94 4.70 5.61
N ILE A 11 4.62 5.09 6.69
CA ILE A 11 6.10 5.08 6.78
C ILE A 11 6.64 3.66 6.63
N ILE A 12 6.00 2.66 7.25
CA ILE A 12 6.43 1.26 7.12
C ILE A 12 6.28 0.76 5.68
N ILE A 13 5.16 1.07 5.02
CA ILE A 13 4.93 0.70 3.61
C ILE A 13 5.99 1.37 2.72
N GLN A 14 6.21 2.66 2.91
CA GLN A 14 7.21 3.45 2.21
C GLN A 14 8.61 2.83 2.30
N ALA A 15 9.08 2.57 3.53
CA ALA A 15 10.38 1.97 3.78
C ALA A 15 10.49 0.54 3.21
N THR A 16 9.38 -0.20 3.22
CA THR A 16 9.33 -1.53 2.60
C THR A 16 9.51 -1.44 1.09
N VAL A 17 8.82 -0.51 0.42
CA VAL A 17 8.97 -0.28 -1.02
C VAL A 17 10.40 0.15 -1.34
N ASP A 18 10.98 1.09 -0.59
CA ASP A 18 12.38 1.51 -0.71
C ASP A 18 13.34 0.32 -0.65
N GLN A 19 13.15 -0.54 0.34
CA GLN A 19 13.99 -1.71 0.52
C GLN A 19 13.84 -2.69 -0.65
N VAL A 20 12.62 -2.93 -1.13
CA VAL A 20 12.33 -3.84 -2.24
C VAL A 20 13.00 -3.40 -3.54
N ILE A 21 12.95 -2.09 -3.87
CA ILE A 21 13.52 -1.57 -5.11
C ILE A 21 15.04 -1.29 -5.01
N SER A 22 15.63 -1.35 -3.81
CA SER A 22 17.06 -1.13 -3.64
C SER A 22 17.90 -2.17 -4.39
N THR A 23 19.05 -1.73 -4.91
CA THR A 23 19.96 -2.54 -5.72
C THR A 23 20.35 -3.86 -5.04
N GLY A 24 20.57 -3.85 -3.72
CA GLY A 24 20.95 -5.05 -2.96
C GLY A 24 19.84 -6.09 -2.84
N THR A 25 18.58 -5.66 -2.88
CA THR A 25 17.39 -6.53 -2.76
C THR A 25 17.02 -7.14 -4.10
N ILE A 26 17.17 -6.39 -5.20
CA ILE A 26 16.95 -6.89 -6.57
C ILE A 26 17.79 -8.15 -6.84
N PHE A 27 19.06 -8.18 -6.40
CA PHE A 27 19.92 -9.37 -6.54
C PHE A 27 19.46 -10.59 -5.73
N LYS A 28 18.65 -10.38 -4.68
CA LYS A 28 18.14 -11.44 -3.79
C LYS A 28 16.69 -11.80 -4.09
N LEU A 29 16.12 -11.27 -5.17
CA LEU A 29 14.70 -11.32 -5.44
C LEU A 29 14.13 -12.74 -5.45
N HIS A 30 14.87 -13.71 -5.99
CA HIS A 30 14.45 -15.11 -5.98
C HIS A 30 14.19 -15.64 -4.55
N LYS A 31 15.05 -15.31 -3.57
CA LYS A 31 14.87 -15.74 -2.17
C LYS A 31 13.65 -15.07 -1.54
N ILE A 32 13.38 -13.84 -1.94
CA ILE A 32 12.26 -13.06 -1.41
C ILE A 32 10.95 -13.62 -1.92
N THR A 33 10.86 -13.93 -3.22
CA THR A 33 9.66 -14.55 -3.79
C THR A 33 9.38 -15.92 -3.17
N ASP A 34 10.40 -16.74 -2.90
CA ASP A 34 10.23 -18.04 -2.22
C ASP A 34 9.67 -17.88 -0.80
N ILE A 35 10.14 -16.88 -0.05
CA ILE A 35 9.64 -16.57 1.30
C ILE A 35 8.21 -16.04 1.24
N LEU A 36 7.91 -15.16 0.29
CA LEU A 36 6.57 -14.60 0.11
C LEU A 36 5.55 -15.69 -0.17
N GLU A 37 5.85 -16.62 -1.09
CA GLU A 37 4.94 -17.73 -1.43
C GLU A 37 4.57 -18.59 -0.21
N GLN A 38 5.49 -18.75 0.74
CA GLN A 38 5.27 -19.55 1.95
C GLN A 38 4.52 -18.83 3.07
N ASN A 39 4.51 -17.48 3.07
CA ASN A 39 4.07 -16.68 4.21
C ASN A 39 3.01 -15.62 3.88
N VAL A 40 2.74 -15.39 2.59
CA VAL A 40 1.83 -14.35 2.10
C VAL A 40 0.89 -14.96 1.08
N ASP A 41 -0.41 -14.85 1.34
CA ASP A 41 -1.45 -15.20 0.36
C ASP A 41 -1.61 -14.05 -0.64
N THR A 42 -1.35 -14.32 -1.92
CA THR A 42 -1.40 -13.34 -3.00
C THR A 42 -1.75 -14.01 -4.32
N SER A 43 -2.49 -13.29 -5.17
CA SER A 43 -2.80 -13.75 -6.53
C SER A 43 -1.66 -13.51 -7.53
N PHE A 44 -0.63 -12.75 -7.15
CA PHE A 44 0.50 -12.46 -8.02
C PHE A 44 1.45 -13.65 -8.13
N GLN A 45 1.78 -14.03 -9.36
CA GLN A 45 2.84 -15.00 -9.61
C GLN A 45 4.23 -14.37 -9.34
N PRO A 46 5.24 -15.17 -8.96
CA PRO A 46 6.60 -14.68 -8.76
C PRO A 46 7.17 -13.88 -9.95
N SER A 47 6.82 -14.27 -11.19
CA SER A 47 7.21 -13.57 -12.42
C SER A 47 6.57 -12.18 -12.57
N GLU A 48 5.33 -12.01 -12.12
CA GLU A 48 4.60 -10.74 -12.11
C GLU A 48 5.20 -9.79 -11.07
N ILE A 49 5.49 -10.31 -9.86
CA ILE A 49 6.19 -9.56 -8.81
C ILE A 49 7.55 -9.09 -9.32
N HIS A 50 8.30 -9.98 -9.96
CA HIS A 50 9.60 -9.62 -10.54
C HIS A 50 9.47 -8.53 -11.60
N SER A 51 8.46 -8.62 -12.46
CA SER A 51 8.24 -7.62 -13.51
C SER A 51 7.89 -6.26 -12.90
N LEU A 52 7.05 -6.24 -11.87
CA LEU A 52 6.69 -5.04 -11.12
C LEU A 52 7.93 -4.36 -10.51
N ILE A 53 8.76 -5.10 -9.78
CA ILE A 53 9.95 -4.54 -9.13
C ILE A 53 10.91 -3.94 -10.17
N ARG A 54 11.09 -4.60 -11.33
CA ARG A 54 11.92 -4.05 -12.41
C ARG A 54 11.33 -2.77 -12.99
N SER A 55 10.03 -2.74 -13.27
CA SER A 55 9.36 -1.56 -13.84
C SER A 55 9.42 -0.33 -12.93
N TYR A 56 9.48 -0.53 -11.61
CA TYR A 56 9.52 0.53 -10.62
C TYR A 56 10.89 0.67 -9.93
N ALA A 57 11.95 0.01 -10.44
CA ALA A 57 13.27 0.00 -9.80
C ALA A 57 13.89 1.41 -9.67
N SER A 58 13.52 2.34 -10.55
CA SER A 58 13.97 3.74 -10.54
C SER A 58 12.93 4.70 -9.96
N MET A 59 11.88 4.20 -9.31
CA MET A 59 10.84 5.04 -8.72
C MET A 59 11.43 5.84 -7.56
N ASP A 60 11.20 7.15 -7.56
CA ASP A 60 11.40 7.96 -6.37
C ASP A 60 10.25 7.69 -5.42
N THR A 61 10.51 6.95 -4.35
CA THR A 61 9.46 6.55 -3.42
C THR A 61 8.89 7.76 -2.69
N SER A 62 9.62 8.87 -2.55
CA SER A 62 9.08 10.11 -1.96
C SER A 62 7.91 10.71 -2.76
N SER A 63 7.72 10.26 -4.02
CA SER A 63 6.59 10.63 -4.87
C SER A 63 5.31 9.81 -4.61
N ILE A 64 5.34 8.81 -3.73
CA ILE A 64 4.17 8.01 -3.37
C ILE A 64 3.12 8.92 -2.72
N LYS A 65 1.94 8.98 -3.34
CA LYS A 65 0.79 9.72 -2.81
C LYS A 65 -0.07 8.80 -1.95
N THR A 66 -0.40 9.25 -0.75
CA THR A 66 -1.33 8.56 0.15
C THR A 66 -2.64 9.33 0.20
N PHE A 67 -3.76 8.64 0.00
CA PHE A 67 -5.10 9.20 0.11
C PHE A 67 -5.83 8.53 1.28
N GLU A 68 -6.36 9.33 2.20
CA GLU A 68 -7.05 8.85 3.40
C GLU A 68 -8.56 8.98 3.22
N ILE A 69 -9.30 7.92 3.58
CA ILE A 69 -10.76 8.00 3.72
C ILE A 69 -11.05 8.52 5.12
N GLU A 70 -11.58 9.73 5.20
CA GLU A 70 -11.99 10.36 6.44
C GLU A 70 -13.33 9.80 6.92
N GLY A 71 -13.53 9.83 8.24
CA GLY A 71 -14.74 9.32 8.87
C GLY A 71 -14.68 9.45 10.37
N SER A 72 -15.62 8.78 11.04
CA SER A 72 -15.71 8.78 12.49
C SER A 72 -15.96 7.38 13.02
N ASN A 73 -15.40 7.07 14.19
CA ASN A 73 -15.73 5.82 14.87
C ASN A 73 -17.06 6.01 15.62
N LYS A 74 -17.98 5.05 15.50
CA LYS A 74 -19.24 5.02 16.23
C LYS A 74 -19.43 3.68 16.91
N MET A 75 -19.93 3.69 18.13
CA MET A 75 -20.35 2.49 18.83
C MET A 75 -21.80 2.16 18.45
N ILE A 76 -22.03 0.99 17.86
CA ILE A 76 -23.34 0.51 17.44
C ILE A 76 -23.52 -0.89 18.01
N GLY A 77 -24.52 -1.10 18.87
CA GLY A 77 -24.77 -2.40 19.51
C GLY A 77 -23.60 -2.93 20.34
N GLY A 78 -22.81 -2.05 20.98
CA GLY A 78 -21.65 -2.42 21.80
C GLY A 78 -20.36 -2.71 21.02
N SER A 79 -20.37 -2.60 19.69
CA SER A 79 -19.18 -2.74 18.84
C SER A 79 -18.79 -1.42 18.20
N TYR A 80 -17.50 -1.16 18.03
CA TYR A 80 -16.99 0.02 17.33
C TYR A 80 -16.91 -0.21 15.82
N TYR A 81 -17.48 0.71 15.06
CA TYR A 81 -17.43 0.74 13.60
C TYR A 81 -16.79 2.04 13.13
N PHE A 82 -15.98 1.96 12.07
CA PHE A 82 -15.57 3.14 11.32
C PHE A 82 -16.66 3.48 10.30
N ILE A 83 -17.24 4.68 10.43
CA ILE A 83 -18.27 5.20 9.53
C ILE A 83 -17.61 6.24 8.62
N PRO A 84 -17.36 5.91 7.34
CA PRO A 84 -16.68 6.82 6.42
C PRO A 84 -17.59 7.99 6.02
N ASN A 85 -16.98 9.14 5.78
CA ASN A 85 -17.64 10.29 5.18
C ASN A 85 -17.86 10.02 3.68
N LYS A 86 -19.11 10.17 3.20
CA LYS A 86 -19.48 9.91 1.79
C LYS A 86 -18.74 10.80 0.81
N GLU A 87 -18.53 12.07 1.15
CA GLU A 87 -17.79 13.02 0.33
C GLU A 87 -16.30 12.64 0.27
N SER A 88 -15.71 12.22 1.40
CA SER A 88 -14.34 11.72 1.42
C SER A 88 -14.15 10.50 0.53
N ILE A 89 -15.06 9.51 0.57
CA ILE A 89 -15.03 8.36 -0.35
C ILE A 89 -15.03 8.82 -1.81
N LYS A 90 -15.93 9.75 -2.16
CA LYS A 90 -16.03 10.28 -3.52
C LYS A 90 -14.73 10.97 -3.95
N ASN A 91 -14.16 11.78 -3.06
CA ASN A 91 -12.92 12.51 -3.33
C ASN A 91 -11.73 11.57 -3.54
N VAL A 92 -11.58 10.56 -2.69
CA VAL A 92 -10.53 9.53 -2.85
C VAL A 92 -10.72 8.77 -4.16
N SER A 93 -11.96 8.42 -4.52
CA SER A 93 -12.24 7.76 -5.81
C SER A 93 -11.85 8.62 -7.01
N ILE A 94 -12.13 9.93 -6.97
CA ILE A 94 -11.72 10.86 -8.04
C ILE A 94 -10.19 10.98 -8.09
N GLN A 95 -9.52 11.04 -6.94
CA GLN A 95 -8.06 11.11 -6.85
C GLN A 95 -7.41 9.86 -7.45
N LEU A 96 -7.89 8.66 -7.08
CA LEU A 96 -7.39 7.39 -7.62
C LEU A 96 -7.56 7.30 -9.14
N ASN A 97 -8.75 7.62 -9.65
CA ASN A 97 -9.04 7.61 -11.09
C ASN A 97 -8.10 8.53 -11.88
N ARG A 98 -7.81 9.72 -11.32
CA ARG A 98 -6.88 10.67 -11.93
C ARG A 98 -5.45 10.11 -12.04
N GLU A 99 -4.96 9.42 -11.01
CA GLU A 99 -3.59 8.88 -11.00
C GLU A 99 -3.48 7.59 -11.83
N LEU A 100 -4.54 6.79 -11.93
CA LEU A 100 -4.56 5.52 -12.67
C LEU A 100 -4.99 5.66 -14.13
N GLY A 101 -5.34 6.87 -14.59
CA GLY A 101 -5.75 7.12 -15.97
C GLY A 101 -7.07 6.44 -16.35
N SER A 102 -8.01 6.35 -15.40
CA SER A 102 -9.31 5.67 -15.53
C SER A 102 -10.48 6.65 -15.44
#